data_AF-A0AAV5BAA4-F1
#
_entry.id   AF-A0AAV5BAA4-F1
#
_cell.length_a   1.000
_cell.length_b   1.000
_cell.length_c   1.000
_cell.angle_alpha   90.00
_cell.angle_beta   90.00
_cell.angle_gamma   90.00
#
_symmetry.space_group_name_H-M   'P 1'
#
loop_
_entity.id
_entity.type
_entity.pdbx_description
1 polymer ?
#
loop_
_entity_poly.entity_id
_entity_poly.type
_entity_poly.pdbx_seq_one_letter_code
_entity_poly.pdbx_strand_id
1 'polypeptide(L)' 'MLKRKMYSVLKKWKKDASKNALCLIGARQVGKTTIVREFAKHEYHQLVELNFLADPDAKKIFDGSLRLMRFCLSFLLL' A
#
# COMPACT_ATOMS: atom_id res chain seq x y z
N MET A 1 14.96 13.52 -8.00
CA MET A 1 15.24 13.31 -6.55
C MET A 1 14.02 12.89 -5.70
N LEU A 2 12.78 12.91 -6.24
CA LEU A 2 11.55 12.55 -5.51
C LEU A 2 11.41 11.04 -5.22
N LYS A 3 11.73 10.16 -6.18
CA LYS A 3 11.71 8.69 -5.99
C LYS A 3 12.50 8.23 -4.75
N ARG A 4 13.73 8.75 -4.58
CA ARG A 4 14.61 8.39 -3.45
C ARG A 4 14.04 8.77 -2.08
N LYS A 5 13.34 9.91 -1.99
CA LYS A 5 12.72 10.36 -0.73
C LYS A 5 11.58 9.43 -0.31
N MET A 6 10.64 9.14 -1.22
CA MET A 6 9.50 8.27 -0.91
C MET A 6 9.94 6.84 -0.60
N TYR A 7 10.89 6.30 -1.37
CA TYR A 7 11.43 4.96 -1.10
C TYR A 7 12.05 4.85 0.31
N SER A 8 12.75 5.90 0.76
CA SER A 8 13.30 5.96 2.12
C SER A 8 12.21 5.98 3.20
N VAL A 9 11.10 6.66 2.95
CA VAL A 9 9.93 6.66 3.86
C VAL A 9 9.34 5.26 3.96
N LEU A 10 9.14 4.58 2.83
CA LEU A 10 8.64 3.20 2.79
C LEU A 10 9.58 2.22 3.52
N LYS A 11 10.90 2.38 3.37
CA LYS A 11 11.90 1.60 4.12
C LYS A 11 11.83 1.84 5.62
N LYS A 12 11.64 3.09 6.06
CA LYS A 12 11.49 3.42 7.48
C LYS A 12 10.20 2.81 8.03
N TRP A 13 9.10 2.95 7.31
CA TRP A 13 7.81 2.36 7.66
C TRP A 13 7.90 0.82 7.80
N LYS A 14 8.55 0.12 6.86
CA LYS A 14 8.77 -1.35 6.96
C LYS A 14 9.53 -1.76 8.22
N LYS A 15 10.44 -0.91 8.72
CA LYS A 15 11.25 -1.18 9.92
C LYS A 15 10.52 -0.84 11.22
N ASP A 16 9.40 -0.13 11.16
CA ASP A 16 8.63 0.23 12.35
C ASP A 16 8.02 -1.02 13.00
N ALA A 17 8.32 -1.22 14.28
CA ALA A 17 7.89 -2.39 15.05
C ALA A 17 6.36 -2.46 15.21
N SER A 18 5.68 -1.31 15.14
CA SER A 18 4.21 -1.23 15.25
C SER A 18 3.48 -1.79 14.03
N LYS A 19 4.13 -1.82 12.86
CA LYS A 19 3.57 -2.29 11.57
C LYS A 19 2.20 -1.68 11.24
N ASN A 20 1.96 -0.44 11.66
CA ASN A 20 0.72 0.26 11.35
C ASN A 20 0.52 0.44 9.83
N ALA A 21 -0.73 0.55 9.38
CA ALA A 21 -1.01 0.81 7.97
C ALA A 21 -0.44 2.18 7.53
N LEU A 22 0.08 2.27 6.29
CA LEU A 22 0.56 3.51 5.69
C LEU A 22 -0.45 4.04 4.68
N CYS A 23 -0.90 5.27 4.87
CA CYS A 23 -1.76 5.97 3.92
C CYS A 23 -0.96 6.97 3.08
N LEU A 24 -1.00 6.82 1.75
CA LEU A 24 -0.28 7.68 0.80
C LEU A 24 -1.25 8.62 0.09
N ILE A 25 -1.35 9.85 0.57
CA ILE A 25 -2.26 10.89 0.05
C ILE A 25 -1.48 11.87 -0.85
N GLY A 26 -2.11 12.35 -1.91
CA GLY A 26 -1.54 13.38 -2.78
C GLY A 26 -2.30 13.50 -4.11
N ALA A 27 -1.86 14.40 -4.99
CA ALA A 27 -2.50 14.63 -6.28
C ALA A 27 -2.60 13.35 -7.14
N ARG A 28 -3.60 13.29 -8.03
CA ARG A 28 -3.77 12.18 -8.98
C ARG A 28 -2.57 12.12 -9.93
N GLN A 29 -2.24 10.92 -10.41
CA GLN A 29 -1.19 10.67 -11.42
C GLN A 29 0.25 11.05 -11.05
N VAL A 30 0.57 11.34 -9.78
CA VAL A 30 1.94 11.65 -9.35
C VAL A 30 2.85 10.42 -9.12
N GLY A 31 2.41 9.22 -9.51
CA GLY A 31 3.20 8.00 -9.41
C GLY A 31 3.17 7.28 -8.06
N LYS A 32 2.14 7.52 -7.22
CA LYS A 32 1.96 6.85 -5.92
C LYS A 32 1.88 5.32 -6.04
N THR A 33 1.02 4.82 -6.93
CA THR A 33 0.90 3.38 -7.19
C THR A 33 2.22 2.79 -7.70
N THR A 34 2.91 3.52 -8.58
CA THR A 34 4.16 3.08 -9.19
C THR A 34 5.23 2.83 -8.14
N ILE A 35 5.44 3.77 -7.21
CA ILE A 35 6.49 3.62 -6.19
C ILE A 35 6.15 2.53 -5.17
N VAL A 36 4.87 2.33 -4.84
CA VAL A 36 4.45 1.23 -3.94
C VAL A 36 4.69 -0.12 -4.60
N ARG A 37 4.30 -0.30 -5.87
CA ARG A 37 4.55 -1.55 -6.60
C ARG A 37 6.04 -1.84 -6.77
N GLU A 38 6.84 -0.81 -7.10
CA GLU A 38 8.30 -0.93 -7.22
C GLU A 38 8.91 -1.35 -5.88
N PHE A 39 8.58 -0.65 -4.78
CA PHE A 39 9.01 -1.02 -3.44
C PHE A 39 8.59 -2.44 -3.04
N ALA A 40 7.33 -2.82 -3.31
CA ALA A 40 6.81 -4.13 -2.97
C ALA A 40 7.59 -5.26 -3.67
N LYS A 41 7.86 -5.10 -4.98
CA LYS A 41 8.66 -6.06 -5.77
C LYS A 41 10.08 -6.23 -5.25
N HIS A 42 10.69 -5.17 -4.71
CA HIS A 42 12.06 -5.21 -4.19
C HIS A 42 12.16 -5.72 -2.75
N GLU A 43 11.12 -5.52 -1.94
CA GLU A 43 11.20 -5.66 -0.49
C GLU A 43 10.36 -6.81 0.08
N TYR A 44 9.49 -7.43 -0.73
CA TYR A 44 8.61 -8.54 -0.37
C TYR A 44 8.60 -9.61 -1.45
N HIS A 45 8.43 -10.87 -1.02
CA HIS A 45 8.30 -12.00 -1.95
C HIS A 45 6.95 -12.00 -2.67
N GLN A 46 5.89 -11.54 -2.00
CA GLN A 46 4.52 -11.52 -2.51
C GLN A 46 3.86 -10.18 -2.24
N LEU A 47 3.05 -9.71 -3.21
CA LEU A 47 2.24 -8.51 -3.13
C LEU A 47 0.77 -8.91 -3.36
N VAL A 48 -0.09 -8.56 -2.41
CA VAL A 48 -1.54 -8.58 -2.59
C VAL A 48 -1.98 -7.14 -2.80
N GLU A 49 -2.51 -6.85 -3.99
CA GLU A 49 -3.02 -5.53 -4.35
C GLU A 49 -4.54 -5.59 -4.49
N LEU A 50 -5.24 -4.69 -3.80
CA LEU A 50 -6.69 -4.51 -3.92
C LEU A 50 -6.95 -3.17 -4.60
N ASN A 51 -7.62 -3.21 -5.76
CA ASN A 51 -7.95 -2.03 -6.54
C ASN A 51 -9.47 -1.90 -6.67
N PHE A 52 -10.07 -1.06 -5.82
CA PHE A 52 -11.52 -0.86 -5.79
C PHE A 52 -12.11 -0.18 -7.03
N LEU A 53 -11.28 0.39 -7.91
CA LEU A 53 -11.76 0.87 -9.21
C LEU A 53 -11.87 -0.26 -10.23
N ALA A 54 -10.97 -1.23 -10.17
CA ALA A 54 -10.99 -2.39 -11.07
C ALA A 54 -11.95 -3.47 -10.57
N ASP A 55 -12.07 -3.61 -9.25
CA ASP A 55 -12.96 -4.55 -8.59
C ASP A 55 -13.78 -3.81 -7.50
N PRO A 56 -14.94 -3.25 -7.86
CA PRO A 56 -15.82 -2.57 -6.91
C PRO A 56 -16.37 -3.51 -5.82
N ASP A 57 -16.52 -4.80 -6.13
CA ASP A 57 -17.04 -5.82 -5.21
C ASP A 57 -16.01 -6.19 -4.13
N ALA A 58 -14.72 -5.93 -4.35
CA ALA A 58 -13.68 -6.08 -3.33
C ALA A 58 -13.94 -5.27 -2.06
N LYS A 59 -14.85 -4.28 -2.07
CA LYS A 59 -15.29 -3.58 -0.86
C LYS A 59 -15.98 -4.51 0.14
N LYS A 60 -16.59 -5.60 -0.33
CA LYS A 60 -17.28 -6.58 0.53
C LYS A 60 -16.37 -7.29 1.51
N ILE A 61 -15.05 -7.26 1.30
CA ILE A 61 -14.08 -7.80 2.27
C ILE A 61 -14.16 -7.08 3.62
N PHE A 62 -14.64 -5.84 3.64
CA PHE A 62 -14.80 -5.05 4.86
C PHE A 62 -16.16 -5.23 5.54
N ASP A 63 -17.10 -5.96 4.94
CA ASP A 63 -18.46 -6.14 5.48
C ASP A 63 -18.53 -7.13 6.67
N GLY A 64 -17.42 -7.81 7.00
CA GLY A 64 -17.30 -8.75 8.11
C GLY A 64 -16.33 -8.32 9.23
N SER A 65 -16.21 -9.12 10.28
CA SER A 65 -15.21 -8.90 11.35
C SER A 65 -13.79 -9.14 10.80
N LEU A 66 -13.11 -8.05 10.46
CA LEU A 66 -11.74 -8.05 9.96
C LEU A 66 -10.74 -8.42 11.06
N ARG A 67 -10.51 -9.73 11.24
CA ARG A 67 -9.33 -10.20 11.97
C ARG A 67 -8.12 -10.10 11.04
N LEU A 68 -7.59 -8.88 10.90
CA LEU A 68 -6.48 -8.53 10.01
C LEU A 68 -5.21 -9.35 10.36
N MET A 69 -5.05 -10.51 9.74
CA MET A 69 -3.75 -11.18 9.64
C MET A 69 -2.83 -10.31 8.79
N ARG A 70 -2.03 -9.42 9.41
CA ARG A 70 -0.79 -8.82 8.88
C ARG A 70 -0.65 -8.79 7.33
N PHE A 71 -1.52 -8.07 6.65
CA PHE A 71 -1.34 -7.74 5.24
C PHE A 71 -0.82 -6.31 5.12
N CYS A 72 0.16 -6.11 4.23
CA CYS A 72 0.58 -4.78 3.77
C CYS A 72 -0.53 -4.22 2.87
N LEU A 73 -1.63 -3.76 3.46
CA LEU A 73 -2.73 -3.15 2.73
C LEU A 73 -2.31 -1.73 2.32
N SER A 74 -1.85 -1.58 1.07
CA SER A 74 -1.74 -0.25 0.47
C SER A 74 -3.13 0.18 0.04
N PHE A 75 -3.78 1.07 0.81
CA PHE A 75 -5.00 1.73 0.36
C PHE A 75 -4.66 2.63 -0.84
N LEU A 76 -5.01 2.16 -2.03
CA LEU A 76 -5.05 3.00 -3.22
C LEU A 76 -6.46 3.62 -3.30
N LEU A 77 -6.68 4.71 -2.59
CA LEU A 77 -7.77 5.63 -2.92
C LEU A 77 -7.33 6.44 -4.16
N LEU A 78 -7.97 6.14 -5.29
CA LEU A 78 -7.95 6.99 -6.49
C LEU A 78 -8.98 8.13 -6.36
#